data_AF-A0A1S8BFG8-F1
#
_entry.id   AF-A0A1S8BFG8-F1
#
_cell.length_a   1.000
_cell.length_b   1.000
_cell.length_c   1.000
_cell.angle_alpha   90.00
_cell.angle_beta   90.00
_cell.angle_gamma   90.00
#
_symmetry.space_group_name_H-M   'P 1'
#
loop_
_entity.id
_entity.type
_entity.pdbx_description
1 polymer ?
#
loop_
_entity_poly.entity_id
_entity_poly.type
_entity_poly.pdbx_seq_one_letter_code
_entity_poly.pdbx_strand_id
1 'polypeptide(L)'
;DYGEACTAVVQEFRKPRPSQKTPCEAEVTFLLPQAREAALKDWLANFWDSHKSGTDEDEEGEFTAEGVDDEVQSGEGFATASDAIYSLFADHDECKNAEATKDFLSSAATSRDDPHLLRKLGAWTEKLLKGLGVESGELVIRAPTPEDLRDSLAQFLAHVDRERPSPWPLVKLVKCYFDSPLLSQDVVLADLPGTSDVNKTRVQATNAYMRDVDHTGVVAKIERVQTDTATHKSLIEAYKRKRGPNVFVAVTHSDVSEP
;
A
#
# COMPACT_ATOMS: atom_id res chain seq x y z
N ASP A 1 16.83 13.35 -2.35
CA ASP A 1 15.85 12.32 -2.73
C ASP A 1 16.21 10.94 -2.24
N TYR A 2 15.64 10.59 -1.10
CA TYR A 2 15.58 9.22 -0.62
C TYR A 2 14.61 8.46 -1.53
N GLY A 3 15.07 7.36 -2.12
CA GLY A 3 14.22 6.51 -2.96
C GLY A 3 13.27 5.73 -2.06
N GLU A 4 12.10 6.29 -1.80
CA GLU A 4 11.03 5.63 -1.08
C GLU A 4 10.22 4.74 -2.04
N ALA A 5 9.66 3.65 -1.51
CA ALA A 5 8.84 2.74 -2.28
C ALA A 5 7.47 3.38 -2.54
N CYS A 6 7.30 4.04 -3.69
CA CYS A 6 6.04 4.69 -4.07
C CYS A 6 4.89 3.70 -4.35
N THR A 7 5.17 2.41 -4.51
CA THR A 7 4.14 1.39 -4.80
C THR A 7 3.49 0.94 -3.50
N ALA A 8 2.19 1.24 -3.33
CA ALA A 8 1.46 0.81 -2.15
C ALA A 8 0.63 -0.47 -2.36
N VAL A 9 0.31 -0.80 -3.61
CA VAL A 9 -0.58 -1.90 -3.99
C VAL A 9 0.10 -2.76 -5.06
N VAL A 10 -0.06 -4.08 -4.97
CA VAL A 10 0.48 -5.00 -5.99
C VAL A 10 -0.21 -4.73 -7.33
N GLN A 11 0.59 -4.52 -8.37
CA GLN A 11 0.12 -4.32 -9.73
C GLN A 11 0.64 -5.43 -10.63
N GLU A 12 -0.25 -6.06 -11.39
CA GLU A 12 0.11 -7.00 -12.44
C GLU A 12 -0.12 -6.40 -13.81
N PHE A 13 0.85 -6.51 -14.70
CA PHE A 13 0.73 -6.16 -16.10
C PHE A 13 0.64 -7.44 -16.91
N ARG A 14 -0.45 -7.56 -17.68
CA ARG A 14 -0.81 -8.76 -18.43
C ARG A 14 -1.17 -8.38 -19.87
N LYS A 15 -1.01 -9.34 -20.79
CA LYS A 15 -1.52 -9.19 -22.16
C LYS A 15 -3.05 -9.04 -22.18
N PRO A 16 -3.64 -8.46 -23.25
CA PRO A 16 -5.08 -8.25 -23.33
C PRO A 16 -5.88 -9.56 -23.18
N ARG A 17 -7.07 -9.45 -22.58
CA ARG A 17 -7.99 -10.60 -22.49
C ARG A 17 -8.71 -10.80 -23.83
N PRO A 18 -9.05 -12.04 -24.22
CA PRO A 18 -9.88 -12.27 -25.41
C PRO A 18 -11.24 -11.56 -25.37
N SER A 19 -11.78 -11.32 -24.18
CA SER A 19 -13.07 -10.65 -23.94
C SER A 19 -12.97 -9.14 -23.68
N GLN A 20 -11.77 -8.56 -23.82
CA GLN A 20 -11.50 -7.17 -23.50
C GLN A 20 -12.24 -6.22 -24.45
N LYS A 21 -12.90 -5.20 -23.89
CA LYS A 21 -13.76 -4.29 -24.68
C LYS A 21 -13.05 -3.02 -25.15
N THR A 22 -11.98 -2.62 -24.47
CA THR A 22 -11.20 -1.39 -24.75
C THR A 22 -9.71 -1.71 -24.84
N PRO A 23 -8.89 -0.91 -25.53
CA PRO A 23 -7.44 -1.17 -25.66
C PRO A 23 -6.73 -1.38 -24.32
N CYS A 24 -7.18 -0.69 -23.27
CA CYS A 24 -6.69 -0.84 -21.92
C CYS A 24 -7.86 -1.19 -20.97
N GLU A 25 -7.66 -2.18 -20.12
CA GLU A 25 -8.58 -2.53 -19.02
C GLU A 25 -7.79 -2.75 -17.74
N ALA A 26 -8.40 -2.47 -16.60
CA ALA A 26 -7.89 -2.91 -15.31
C ALA A 26 -8.98 -3.59 -14.48
N GLU A 27 -8.56 -4.55 -13.66
CA GLU A 27 -9.37 -5.24 -12.67
C GLU A 27 -8.77 -4.93 -11.30
N VAL A 28 -9.53 -4.20 -10.48
CA VAL A 28 -9.17 -3.87 -9.11
C VAL A 28 -9.89 -4.86 -8.20
N THR A 29 -9.13 -5.73 -7.53
CA THR A 29 -9.64 -6.66 -6.54
C THR A 29 -9.50 -6.04 -5.15
N PHE A 30 -10.60 -5.95 -4.42
CA PHE A 30 -10.64 -5.49 -3.04
C PHE A 30 -10.50 -6.65 -2.06
N LEU A 31 -10.13 -6.34 -0.82
CA LEU A 31 -10.21 -7.29 0.29
C LEU A 31 -11.63 -7.84 0.42
N LEU A 32 -11.76 -9.11 0.81
CA LEU A 32 -13.05 -9.72 1.17
C LEU A 32 -13.59 -9.09 2.45
N PRO A 33 -14.92 -9.12 2.69
CA PRO A 33 -15.53 -8.48 3.86
C PRO A 33 -14.86 -8.83 5.20
N GLN A 34 -14.51 -10.10 5.42
CA GLN A 34 -13.84 -10.54 6.65
C GLN A 34 -12.43 -9.94 6.79
N ALA A 35 -11.70 -9.81 5.68
CA ALA A 35 -10.38 -9.22 5.67
C ALA A 35 -10.42 -7.69 5.83
N ARG A 36 -11.47 -7.01 5.34
CA ARG A 36 -11.70 -5.58 5.60
C ARG A 36 -11.94 -5.33 7.09
N GLU A 37 -12.79 -6.16 7.72
CA GLU A 37 -13.07 -6.07 9.15
C GLU A 37 -11.81 -6.29 9.99
N ALA A 38 -10.99 -7.29 9.62
CA ALA A 38 -9.70 -7.53 10.25
C ALA A 38 -8.73 -6.34 10.09
N ALA A 39 -8.65 -5.75 8.90
CA ALA A 39 -7.81 -4.58 8.64
C ALA A 39 -8.25 -3.36 9.49
N LEU A 40 -9.56 -3.08 9.57
CA LEU A 40 -10.08 -2.00 10.42
C LEU A 40 -9.77 -2.23 11.90
N LYS A 41 -9.89 -3.48 12.39
CA LYS A 41 -9.50 -3.87 13.75
C LYS A 41 -8.02 -3.65 14.01
N ASP A 42 -7.17 -4.08 13.08
CA ASP A 42 -5.73 -3.94 13.19
C ASP A 42 -5.31 -2.46 13.19
N TRP A 43 -5.91 -1.63 12.33
CA TRP A 43 -5.64 -0.19 12.31
C TRP A 43 -6.08 0.49 13.62
N LEU A 44 -7.30 0.22 14.10
CA LEU A 44 -7.78 0.79 15.36
C LEU A 44 -6.90 0.38 16.55
N ALA A 45 -6.53 -0.90 16.62
CA ALA A 45 -5.66 -1.41 17.66
C ALA A 45 -4.27 -0.76 17.62
N ASN A 46 -3.65 -0.65 16.45
CA ASN A 46 -2.35 0.00 16.30
C ASN A 46 -2.40 1.48 16.69
N PHE A 47 -3.48 2.19 16.31
CA PHE A 47 -3.70 3.56 16.72
C PHE A 47 -3.80 3.68 18.25
N TRP A 48 -4.64 2.86 18.87
CA TRP A 48 -4.84 2.83 20.32
C TRP A 48 -3.54 2.57 21.09
N ASP A 49 -2.78 1.54 20.65
CA ASP A 49 -1.52 1.16 21.29
C ASP A 49 -0.49 2.30 21.17
N SER A 50 -0.42 2.99 20.02
CA SER A 50 0.47 4.15 19.82
C SER A 50 0.05 5.38 20.65
N HIS A 51 -1.25 5.63 20.77
CA HIS A 51 -1.78 6.76 21.50
C HIS A 51 -1.57 6.61 23.02
N LYS A 52 -1.74 5.39 23.55
CA LYS A 52 -1.50 5.13 24.98
C LYS A 52 -0.03 5.22 25.36
N SER A 53 0.85 4.67 24.52
CA SER A 53 2.29 4.76 24.75
C SER A 53 2.79 6.20 24.79
N GLY A 54 2.16 7.13 24.05
CA GLY A 54 2.50 8.55 24.08
C GLY A 54 1.88 9.34 25.26
N THR A 55 0.90 8.77 25.97
CA THR A 55 0.29 9.41 27.16
C THR A 55 0.85 8.90 28.49
N ASP A 56 1.58 7.79 28.50
CA ASP A 56 2.11 7.16 29.71
C ASP A 56 3.55 7.63 30.08
N GLU A 57 4.17 8.55 29.32
CA GLU A 57 5.53 9.07 29.60
C GLU A 57 5.56 10.35 30.49
N ASP A 58 4.41 10.82 30.98
CA ASP A 58 4.33 11.99 31.89
C ASP A 58 4.37 11.64 33.39
N GLU A 59 4.63 10.39 33.78
CA GLU A 59 4.88 10.01 35.18
C GLU A 59 6.35 9.58 35.42
N GLU A 60 7.14 10.56 35.89
CA GLU A 60 8.41 10.45 36.63
C GLU A 60 9.38 9.32 36.24
N GLY A 61 10.25 9.62 35.26
CA GLY A 61 11.47 8.86 35.01
C GLY A 61 12.53 9.72 34.35
N GLU A 62 13.40 10.34 35.16
CA GLU A 62 14.61 11.01 34.70
C GLU A 62 15.50 9.97 33.95
N PHE A 63 15.44 9.96 32.61
CA PHE A 63 16.39 9.25 31.77
C PHE A 63 16.90 10.17 30.67
N THR A 64 18.22 10.15 30.55
CA THR A 64 19.05 11.14 29.88
C THR A 64 18.79 11.26 28.39
N ALA A 65 18.75 12.51 27.93
CA ALA A 65 18.78 12.91 26.54
C ALA A 65 19.96 12.25 25.79
N GLU A 66 19.64 11.39 24.82
CA GLU A 66 20.46 11.17 23.64
C GLU A 66 19.62 10.46 22.55
N GLY A 67 19.24 11.22 21.52
CA GLY A 67 19.04 10.73 20.16
C GLY A 67 17.76 9.97 19.84
N VAL A 68 16.63 10.66 19.80
CA VAL A 68 15.57 10.31 18.83
C VAL A 68 15.19 11.62 18.14
N ASP A 69 15.71 11.79 16.92
CA ASP A 69 15.27 12.86 16.04
C ASP A 69 13.75 12.75 15.88
N ASP A 70 13.07 13.81 16.32
CA ASP A 70 11.69 14.13 16.04
C ASP A 70 11.58 14.53 14.56
N GLU A 71 11.92 13.60 13.66
CA GLU A 71 11.56 13.70 12.26
C GLU A 71 10.13 13.20 12.11
N VAL A 72 9.22 14.17 12.17
CA VAL A 72 7.95 14.12 11.46
C VAL A 72 8.23 13.76 10.00
N GLN A 73 8.28 12.46 9.71
CA GLN A 73 8.32 11.90 8.36
C GLN A 73 6.97 12.16 7.68
N SER A 74 6.81 13.41 7.27
CA SER A 74 5.97 13.79 6.14
C SER A 74 6.74 13.42 4.87
N GLY A 75 6.78 12.12 4.56
CA GLY A 75 7.46 11.53 3.41
C GLY A 75 6.74 10.26 2.98
N GLU A 76 6.57 10.08 1.68
CA GLU A 76 5.62 9.17 1.06
C GLU A 76 6.11 7.72 1.12
N GLY A 77 5.36 6.82 1.75
CA GLY A 77 5.64 5.37 1.68
C GLY A 77 5.18 4.52 2.87
N PHE A 78 4.80 5.14 3.99
CA PHE A 78 4.39 4.44 5.20
C PHE A 78 3.04 4.98 5.69
N ALA A 79 1.93 4.32 5.35
CA ALA A 79 0.65 4.73 5.90
C ALA A 79 0.55 4.27 7.35
N THR A 80 0.46 5.24 8.27
CA THR A 80 0.04 4.94 9.63
C THR A 80 -1.41 4.43 9.62
N ALA A 81 -1.85 3.78 10.70
CA ALA A 81 -3.24 3.37 10.84
C ALA A 81 -4.22 4.54 10.66
N SER A 82 -3.84 5.73 11.14
CA SER A 82 -4.61 6.97 10.95
C SER A 82 -4.65 7.42 9.50
N ASP A 83 -3.56 7.31 8.74
CA ASP A 83 -3.55 7.68 7.31
C ASP A 83 -4.45 6.75 6.48
N ALA A 84 -4.47 5.46 6.80
CA ALA A 84 -5.39 4.52 6.16
C ALA A 84 -6.85 4.93 6.39
N ILE A 85 -7.22 5.23 7.65
CA ILE A 85 -8.58 5.67 8.01
C ILE A 85 -8.90 7.02 7.36
N TYR A 86 -7.98 7.98 7.42
CA TYR A 86 -8.13 9.28 6.77
C TYR A 86 -8.39 9.12 5.27
N SER A 87 -7.57 8.31 4.60
CA SER A 87 -7.73 8.09 3.16
C SER A 87 -9.08 7.49 2.79
N LEU A 88 -9.63 6.60 3.62
CA LEU A 88 -10.93 5.99 3.35
C LEU A 88 -12.11 6.94 3.57
N PHE A 89 -11.99 7.92 4.45
CA PHE A 89 -13.12 8.69 4.95
C PHE A 89 -12.93 10.20 4.83
N ALA A 90 -12.07 10.67 3.94
CA ALA A 90 -11.83 12.11 3.74
C ALA A 90 -13.08 12.92 3.35
N ASP A 91 -14.18 12.27 2.96
CA ASP A 91 -15.51 12.86 2.71
C ASP A 91 -16.36 13.05 3.98
N HIS A 92 -15.90 12.57 5.13
CA HIS A 92 -16.55 12.74 6.43
C HIS A 92 -15.93 13.92 7.19
N ASP A 93 -16.77 14.76 7.81
CA ASP A 93 -16.31 15.93 8.59
C ASP A 93 -15.33 15.55 9.70
N GLU A 94 -15.54 14.38 10.31
CA GLU A 94 -14.66 13.82 11.34
C GLU A 94 -13.27 13.42 10.81
N CYS A 95 -13.11 13.25 9.49
CA CYS A 95 -11.90 12.78 8.84
C CYS A 95 -11.44 13.73 7.71
N LYS A 96 -11.83 15.01 7.75
CA LYS A 96 -11.49 16.01 6.71
C LYS A 96 -9.98 16.22 6.48
N ASN A 97 -9.15 15.91 7.48
CA ASN A 97 -7.70 15.94 7.41
C ASN A 97 -7.09 14.97 8.43
N ALA A 98 -5.76 14.81 8.39
CA ALA A 98 -5.04 13.88 9.25
C ALA A 98 -5.20 14.19 10.75
N GLU A 99 -5.19 15.47 11.14
CA GLU A 99 -5.34 15.90 12.54
C GLU A 99 -6.75 15.62 13.07
N ALA A 100 -7.79 16.02 12.33
CA ALA A 100 -9.18 15.75 12.67
C ALA A 100 -9.45 14.25 12.78
N THR A 101 -8.84 13.44 11.91
CA THR A 101 -8.94 11.97 11.97
C THR A 101 -8.34 11.43 13.27
N LYS A 102 -7.17 11.95 13.68
CA LYS A 102 -6.56 11.56 14.97
C LYS A 102 -7.44 11.95 16.14
N ASP A 103 -7.93 13.19 16.18
CA ASP A 103 -8.82 13.69 17.23
C ASP A 103 -10.11 12.87 17.33
N PHE A 104 -10.71 12.55 16.17
CA PHE A 104 -11.88 11.69 16.10
C PHE A 104 -11.59 10.30 16.68
N LEU A 105 -10.50 9.66 16.28
CA LEU A 105 -10.14 8.33 16.78
C LEU A 105 -9.81 8.35 18.28
N SER A 106 -9.08 9.35 18.76
CA SER A 106 -8.75 9.53 20.18
C SER A 106 -9.97 9.76 21.06
N SER A 107 -10.95 10.52 20.57
CA SER A 107 -12.18 10.82 21.32
C SER A 107 -13.25 9.73 21.22
N ALA A 108 -13.31 9.01 20.09
CA ALA A 108 -14.35 8.03 19.82
C ALA A 108 -13.98 6.60 20.27
N ALA A 109 -12.70 6.24 20.30
CA ALA A 109 -12.28 4.92 20.73
C ALA A 109 -12.36 4.81 22.26
N THR A 110 -13.11 3.83 22.77
CA THR A 110 -13.18 3.54 24.21
C THR A 110 -12.34 2.33 24.63
N SER A 111 -12.00 1.47 23.67
CA SER A 111 -11.09 0.34 23.84
C SER A 111 -10.28 0.09 22.57
N ARG A 112 -9.26 -0.77 22.70
CA ARG A 112 -8.41 -1.24 21.60
C ARG A 112 -9.17 -1.84 20.41
N ASP A 113 -10.37 -2.37 20.67
CA ASP A 113 -11.23 -3.09 19.75
C ASP A 113 -12.67 -2.58 19.76
N ASP A 114 -12.86 -1.27 20.00
CA ASP A 114 -14.18 -0.66 20.22
C ASP A 114 -15.21 -1.12 19.16
N PRO A 115 -16.20 -1.95 19.55
CA PRO A 115 -17.11 -2.57 18.59
C PRO A 115 -18.07 -1.55 17.95
N HIS A 116 -18.34 -0.43 18.62
CA HIS A 116 -19.23 0.59 18.09
C HIS A 116 -18.54 1.42 17.02
N LEU A 117 -17.28 1.81 17.27
CA LEU A 117 -16.45 2.50 16.30
C LEU A 117 -16.16 1.60 15.09
N LEU A 118 -15.78 0.33 15.30
CA LEU A 118 -15.56 -0.63 14.20
C LEU A 118 -16.81 -0.82 13.34
N ARG A 119 -18.00 -0.90 13.95
CA ARG A 119 -19.27 -0.96 13.21
C ARG A 119 -19.52 0.32 12.41
N LYS A 120 -19.20 1.49 12.97
CA LYS A 120 -19.32 2.79 12.26
C LYS A 120 -18.38 2.82 11.05
N LEU A 121 -17.09 2.52 11.23
CA LEU A 121 -16.09 2.49 10.16
C LEU A 121 -16.44 1.45 9.09
N GLY A 122 -16.89 0.25 9.50
CA GLY A 122 -17.33 -0.78 8.56
C GLY A 122 -18.53 -0.36 7.71
N ALA A 123 -19.51 0.33 8.30
CA ALA A 123 -20.65 0.86 7.55
C ALA A 123 -20.23 1.94 6.53
N TRP A 124 -19.27 2.80 6.90
CA TRP A 124 -18.69 3.79 5.98
C TRP A 124 -17.91 3.12 4.85
N THR A 125 -17.13 2.08 5.14
CA THR A 125 -16.42 1.29 4.12
C THR A 125 -17.37 0.68 3.10
N GLU A 126 -18.46 0.05 3.54
CA GLU A 126 -19.42 -0.55 2.60
C GLU A 126 -20.16 0.51 1.77
N LYS A 127 -20.43 1.69 2.34
CA LYS A 127 -21.00 2.82 1.61
C LYS A 127 -20.03 3.33 0.54
N LEU A 128 -18.74 3.49 0.86
CA LEU A 128 -17.69 3.91 -0.06
C LEU A 128 -17.58 2.94 -1.25
N LEU A 129 -17.42 1.64 -0.96
CA LEU A 129 -17.25 0.63 -2.01
C LEU A 129 -18.49 0.49 -2.90
N LYS A 130 -19.69 0.60 -2.32
CA LYS A 130 -20.94 0.66 -3.08
C LYS A 130 -21.00 1.90 -3.98
N GLY A 131 -20.56 3.06 -3.50
CA GLY A 131 -20.49 4.30 -4.27
C GLY A 131 -19.54 4.20 -5.47
N LEU A 132 -18.47 3.41 -5.34
CA LEU A 132 -17.52 3.12 -6.41
C LEU A 132 -18.00 2.04 -7.41
N GLY A 133 -19.15 1.42 -7.16
CA GLY A 133 -19.68 0.35 -8.02
C GLY A 133 -18.93 -0.98 -7.88
N VAL A 134 -18.31 -1.24 -6.73
CA VAL A 134 -17.62 -2.51 -6.47
C VAL A 134 -18.66 -3.63 -6.29
N GLU A 135 -18.68 -4.58 -7.21
CA GLU A 135 -19.58 -5.74 -7.17
C GLU A 135 -18.76 -7.00 -6.86
N SER A 136 -19.20 -7.79 -5.87
CA SER A 136 -18.52 -9.03 -5.46
C SER A 136 -17.03 -8.88 -5.08
N GLY A 137 -16.59 -7.66 -4.75
CA GLY A 137 -15.21 -7.37 -4.37
C GLY A 137 -14.28 -7.02 -5.54
N GLU A 138 -14.81 -6.83 -6.74
CA GLU A 138 -14.03 -6.45 -7.92
C GLU A 138 -14.62 -5.20 -8.60
N LEU A 139 -13.74 -4.43 -9.25
CA LEU A 139 -14.11 -3.29 -10.10
C LEU A 139 -13.33 -3.37 -11.41
N VAL A 140 -14.03 -3.23 -12.54
CA VAL A 140 -13.41 -3.20 -13.86
C VAL A 140 -13.39 -1.77 -14.40
N ILE A 141 -12.19 -1.28 -14.69
CA ILE A 141 -11.93 0.04 -15.27
C ILE A 141 -11.56 -0.15 -16.74
N ARG A 142 -12.06 0.72 -17.60
CA ARG A 142 -11.84 0.68 -19.05
C ARG A 142 -11.33 2.03 -19.52
N ALA A 143 -10.29 2.01 -20.34
CA ALA A 143 -9.66 3.21 -20.84
C ALA A 143 -9.19 3.02 -22.29
N PRO A 144 -9.14 4.10 -23.10
CA PRO A 144 -8.66 4.03 -24.47
C PRO A 144 -7.13 4.04 -24.56
N THR A 145 -6.43 4.60 -23.57
CA THR A 145 -4.96 4.68 -23.52
C THR A 145 -4.40 4.20 -22.18
N PRO A 146 -3.11 3.81 -22.12
CA PRO A 146 -2.43 3.49 -20.86
C PRO A 146 -2.38 4.68 -19.89
N GLU A 147 -2.26 5.91 -20.39
CA GLU A 147 -2.25 7.13 -19.57
C GLU A 147 -3.60 7.35 -18.90
N ASP A 148 -4.70 7.23 -19.66
CA ASP A 148 -6.05 7.33 -19.10
C ASP A 148 -6.33 6.22 -18.08
N LEU A 149 -5.78 5.02 -18.31
CA LEU A 149 -5.90 3.90 -17.37
C LEU A 149 -5.16 4.22 -16.07
N ARG A 150 -3.92 4.71 -16.16
CA ARG A 150 -3.10 5.11 -15.01
C ARG A 150 -3.82 6.18 -14.19
N ASP A 151 -4.33 7.22 -14.84
CA ASP A 151 -4.98 8.34 -14.17
C ASP A 151 -6.27 7.89 -13.46
N SER A 152 -7.03 6.99 -14.10
CA SER A 152 -8.21 6.37 -13.48
C SER A 152 -7.87 5.45 -12.29
N LEU A 153 -6.70 4.80 -12.35
CA LEU A 153 -6.20 3.89 -11.31
C LEU A 153 -5.57 4.60 -10.12
N ALA A 154 -5.17 5.86 -10.26
CA ALA A 154 -4.40 6.58 -9.25
C ALA A 154 -5.03 6.51 -7.84
N GLN A 155 -6.36 6.64 -7.73
CA GLN A 155 -7.11 6.55 -6.47
C GLN A 155 -7.12 5.14 -5.84
N PHE A 156 -6.79 4.09 -6.57
CA PHE A 156 -6.73 2.72 -6.05
C PHE A 156 -5.31 2.33 -5.64
N LEU A 157 -4.32 3.16 -6.00
CA LEU A 157 -2.90 2.91 -5.74
C LEU A 157 -2.37 3.78 -4.59
N ALA A 158 -2.93 4.98 -4.40
CA ALA A 158 -2.54 5.89 -3.33
C ALA A 158 -3.65 6.92 -3.01
N HIS A 159 -3.47 7.68 -1.93
CA HIS A 159 -4.32 8.82 -1.59
C HIS A 159 -3.85 10.10 -2.30
N VAL A 160 -4.08 10.16 -3.61
CA VAL A 160 -3.55 11.23 -4.50
C VAL A 160 -4.23 12.58 -4.26
N ASP A 161 -5.57 12.59 -4.14
CA ASP A 161 -6.35 13.78 -3.77
C ASP A 161 -6.77 13.66 -2.31
N ARG A 162 -6.09 14.41 -1.43
CA ARG A 162 -6.30 14.36 0.03
C ARG A 162 -7.67 14.90 0.48
N GLU A 163 -8.40 15.58 -0.41
CA GLU A 163 -9.75 16.06 -0.13
C GLU A 163 -10.82 15.03 -0.51
N ARG A 164 -10.43 13.92 -1.16
CA ARG A 164 -11.35 12.87 -1.60
C ARG A 164 -11.01 11.52 -0.96
N PRO A 165 -12.02 10.69 -0.68
CA PRO A 165 -11.79 9.31 -0.28
C PRO A 165 -11.02 8.54 -1.35
N SER A 166 -10.06 7.76 -0.91
CA SER A 166 -9.26 6.85 -1.71
C SER A 166 -9.31 5.46 -1.08
N PRO A 167 -9.86 4.44 -1.78
CA PRO A 167 -10.04 3.10 -1.23
C PRO A 167 -8.75 2.26 -1.24
N TRP A 168 -7.60 2.85 -1.62
CA TRP A 168 -6.32 2.18 -1.75
C TRP A 168 -5.94 1.23 -0.57
N PRO A 169 -6.24 1.52 0.72
CA PRO A 169 -5.88 0.63 1.82
C PRO A 169 -6.65 -0.70 1.80
N LEU A 170 -7.77 -0.77 1.07
CA LEU A 170 -8.63 -1.94 0.94
C LEU A 170 -8.38 -2.69 -0.38
N VAL A 171 -7.51 -2.17 -1.25
CA VAL A 171 -7.17 -2.81 -2.51
C VAL A 171 -6.16 -3.93 -2.26
N LYS A 172 -6.51 -5.13 -2.74
CA LYS A 172 -5.67 -6.33 -2.62
C LYS A 172 -4.71 -6.44 -3.81
N LEU A 173 -5.21 -6.19 -5.02
CA LEU A 173 -4.49 -6.44 -6.27
C LEU A 173 -5.10 -5.59 -7.38
N VAL A 174 -4.26 -5.03 -8.24
CA VAL A 174 -4.67 -4.41 -9.49
C VAL A 174 -4.07 -5.19 -10.64
N LYS A 175 -4.88 -5.62 -11.62
CA LYS A 175 -4.39 -6.24 -12.86
C LYS A 175 -4.70 -5.33 -14.03
N CYS A 176 -3.67 -4.91 -14.74
CA CYS A 176 -3.72 -4.07 -15.93
C CYS A 176 -3.51 -4.93 -17.17
N TYR A 177 -4.37 -4.73 -18.17
CA TYR A 177 -4.42 -5.47 -19.42
C TYR A 177 -4.28 -4.51 -20.59
N PHE A 178 -3.16 -4.58 -21.30
CA PHE A 178 -2.90 -3.77 -22.49
C PHE A 178 -1.93 -4.47 -23.44
N ASP A 179 -1.92 -4.06 -24.70
CA ASP A 179 -1.05 -4.65 -25.71
C ASP A 179 0.41 -4.18 -25.54
N SER A 180 1.32 -5.13 -25.49
CA SER A 180 2.76 -4.90 -25.36
C SER A 180 3.51 -6.09 -25.93
N PRO A 181 4.56 -5.87 -26.75
CA PRO A 181 5.39 -6.95 -27.28
C PRO A 181 5.93 -7.87 -26.19
N LEU A 182 6.28 -7.32 -25.02
CA LEU A 182 6.79 -8.10 -23.89
C LEU A 182 5.71 -9.01 -23.28
N LEU A 183 4.51 -8.47 -23.03
CA LEU A 183 3.42 -9.21 -22.38
C LEU A 183 2.81 -10.25 -23.33
N SER A 184 2.87 -10.02 -24.64
CA SER A 184 2.37 -10.95 -25.67
C SER A 184 3.02 -12.34 -25.63
N GLN A 185 4.21 -12.45 -25.02
CA GLN A 185 4.96 -13.70 -24.83
C GLN A 185 4.48 -14.52 -23.62
N ASP A 186 3.26 -14.28 -23.14
CA ASP A 186 2.69 -14.91 -21.93
C ASP A 186 3.48 -14.59 -20.64
N VAL A 187 4.16 -13.45 -20.62
CA VAL A 187 4.83 -12.91 -19.43
C VAL A 187 3.85 -12.07 -18.62
N VAL A 188 3.87 -12.24 -17.30
CA VAL A 188 3.20 -11.36 -16.33
C VAL A 188 4.28 -10.61 -15.56
N LEU A 189 4.23 -9.28 -15.61
CA LEU A 189 5.08 -8.44 -14.77
C LEU A 189 4.30 -8.06 -13.52
N ALA A 190 4.89 -8.26 -12.35
CA ALA A 190 4.31 -7.86 -11.09
C ALA A 190 5.17 -6.77 -10.44
N ASP A 191 4.58 -5.60 -10.23
CA ASP A 191 5.16 -4.55 -9.39
C ASP A 191 4.65 -4.73 -7.96
N LEU A 192 5.59 -4.80 -7.00
CA LEU A 192 5.31 -5.13 -5.62
C LEU A 192 5.67 -3.95 -4.72
N PRO A 193 4.85 -3.66 -3.69
CA PRO A 193 5.21 -2.68 -2.68
C PRO A 193 6.49 -3.10 -1.94
N GLY A 194 7.26 -2.10 -1.49
CA GLY A 194 8.44 -2.34 -0.66
C GLY A 194 8.09 -3.12 0.61
N THR A 195 8.98 -4.03 1.03
CA THR A 195 8.76 -4.91 2.20
C THR A 195 8.92 -4.20 3.55
N SER A 196 9.25 -2.91 3.55
CA SER A 196 9.39 -2.08 4.76
C SER A 196 8.05 -1.59 5.32
N ASP A 197 6.95 -1.77 4.61
CA ASP A 197 5.62 -1.29 4.99
C ASP A 197 5.19 -1.72 6.42
N VAL A 198 4.75 -0.74 7.22
CA VAL A 198 4.29 -0.94 8.61
C VAL A 198 2.96 -1.71 8.68
N ASN A 199 2.19 -1.72 7.58
CA ASN A 199 0.92 -2.42 7.54
C ASN A 199 1.13 -3.95 7.39
N LYS A 200 1.03 -4.67 8.52
CA LYS A 200 1.18 -6.13 8.60
C LYS A 200 0.32 -6.90 7.60
N THR A 201 -0.92 -6.44 7.34
CA THR A 201 -1.84 -7.08 6.40
C THR A 201 -1.29 -7.01 4.97
N ARG A 202 -0.69 -5.87 4.59
CA ARG A 202 -0.07 -5.66 3.28
C ARG A 202 1.21 -6.49 3.13
N VAL A 203 2.07 -6.49 4.15
CA VAL A 203 3.29 -7.32 4.15
C VAL A 203 2.95 -8.80 3.99
N GLN A 204 1.89 -9.30 4.63
CA GLN A 204 1.46 -10.70 4.46
C GLN A 204 0.94 -10.98 3.05
N ALA A 205 0.12 -10.09 2.47
CA ALA A 205 -0.38 -10.24 1.12
C ALA A 205 0.75 -10.25 0.08
N THR A 206 1.70 -9.32 0.18
CA THR A 206 2.87 -9.25 -0.70
C THR A 206 3.76 -10.47 -0.52
N ASN A 207 4.01 -10.92 0.73
CA ASN A 207 4.80 -12.13 0.99
C ASN A 207 4.14 -13.40 0.44
N ALA A 208 2.81 -13.51 0.52
CA ALA A 208 2.08 -14.61 -0.10
C ALA A 208 2.25 -14.59 -1.62
N TYR A 209 2.08 -13.41 -2.23
CA TYR A 209 2.28 -13.22 -3.67
C TYR A 209 3.69 -13.61 -4.13
N MET A 210 4.73 -13.17 -3.40
CA MET A 210 6.13 -13.52 -3.71
C MET A 210 6.43 -15.04 -3.66
N ARG A 211 5.60 -15.85 -2.99
CA ARG A 211 5.80 -17.31 -3.00
C ARG A 211 5.49 -17.92 -4.36
N ASP A 212 4.54 -17.33 -5.09
CA ASP A 212 3.99 -17.91 -6.31
C ASP A 212 4.66 -17.39 -7.60
N VAL A 213 5.51 -16.35 -7.52
CA VAL A 213 6.21 -15.80 -8.71
C VAL A 213 7.30 -16.72 -9.25
N ASP A 214 7.47 -16.85 -10.57
CA ASP A 214 8.52 -17.71 -11.14
C ASP A 214 9.93 -17.13 -10.96
N HIS A 215 10.03 -15.81 -11.16
CA HIS A 215 11.28 -15.04 -11.08
C HIS A 215 11.10 -13.83 -10.17
N THR A 216 12.18 -13.37 -9.54
CA THR A 216 12.18 -12.18 -8.68
C THR A 216 13.32 -11.26 -9.06
N GLY A 217 12.97 -10.04 -9.49
CA GLY A 217 13.94 -8.97 -9.73
C GLY A 217 14.02 -8.03 -8.53
N VAL A 218 15.22 -7.71 -8.08
CA VAL A 218 15.44 -6.63 -7.11
C VAL A 218 16.01 -5.42 -7.85
N VAL A 219 15.31 -4.29 -7.78
CA VAL A 219 15.70 -3.06 -8.47
C VAL A 219 16.42 -2.14 -7.49
N ALA A 220 17.61 -1.63 -7.85
CA ALA A 220 18.41 -0.77 -6.99
C ALA A 220 19.15 0.31 -7.79
N LYS A 221 19.33 1.50 -7.22
CA LYS A 221 20.14 2.57 -7.86
C LYS A 221 21.64 2.22 -7.80
N ILE A 222 22.39 2.53 -8.85
CA ILE A 222 23.83 2.20 -8.93
C ILE A 222 24.66 2.76 -7.78
N GLU A 223 24.36 3.98 -7.34
CA GLU A 223 25.05 4.66 -6.23
C GLU A 223 24.87 3.96 -4.88
N ARG A 224 23.82 3.15 -4.75
CA ARG A 224 23.36 2.58 -3.47
C ARG A 224 23.35 1.06 -3.45
N VAL A 225 23.63 0.39 -4.55
CA VAL A 225 23.57 -1.08 -4.63
C VAL A 225 24.52 -1.77 -3.63
N GLN A 226 25.63 -1.13 -3.26
CA GLN A 226 26.57 -1.64 -2.27
C GLN A 226 26.25 -1.23 -0.82
N THR A 227 25.62 -0.08 -0.61
CA THR A 227 25.45 0.54 0.72
C THR A 227 24.02 0.42 1.26
N ASP A 228 23.04 0.18 0.39
CA ASP A 228 21.65 0.07 0.80
C ASP A 228 21.36 -1.28 1.46
N THR A 229 21.24 -1.23 2.77
CA THR A 229 20.93 -2.38 3.62
C THR A 229 19.54 -2.95 3.29
N ALA A 230 18.59 -2.13 2.84
CA ALA A 230 17.24 -2.56 2.47
C ALA A 230 17.24 -3.37 1.17
N THR A 231 17.95 -2.88 0.13
CA THR A 231 18.19 -3.63 -1.11
C THR A 231 18.89 -4.95 -0.83
N HIS A 232 19.97 -4.93 -0.04
CA HIS A 232 20.73 -6.14 0.28
C HIS A 232 19.87 -7.18 1.04
N LYS A 233 19.08 -6.74 2.02
CA LYS A 233 18.13 -7.59 2.74
C LYS A 233 17.09 -8.19 1.79
N SER A 234 16.51 -7.37 0.91
CA SER A 234 15.51 -7.81 -0.08
C SER A 234 16.07 -8.85 -1.04
N LEU A 235 17.32 -8.67 -1.50
CA LEU A 235 18.03 -9.63 -2.34
C LEU A 235 18.28 -10.97 -1.63
N ILE A 236 18.75 -10.93 -0.38
CA ILE A 236 18.96 -12.15 0.42
C ILE A 236 17.63 -12.88 0.63
N GLU A 237 16.56 -12.15 0.94
CA GLU A 237 15.23 -12.74 1.11
C GLU A 237 14.71 -13.37 -0.19
N ALA A 238 14.85 -12.68 -1.33
CA ALA A 238 14.50 -13.22 -2.64
C ALA A 238 15.29 -14.50 -2.96
N TYR A 239 16.61 -14.48 -2.73
CA TYR A 239 17.49 -15.62 -2.94
C TYR A 239 17.09 -16.83 -2.08
N LYS A 240 16.80 -16.61 -0.79
CA LYS A 240 16.31 -17.65 0.12
C LYS A 240 14.97 -18.23 -0.32
N ARG A 241 14.06 -17.40 -0.84
CA ARG A 241 12.73 -17.84 -1.32
C ARG A 241 12.82 -18.65 -2.62
N LYS A 242 13.63 -18.23 -3.60
CA LYS A 242 13.66 -18.81 -4.97
C LYS A 242 14.84 -19.73 -5.28
N ARG A 243 15.73 -19.96 -4.31
CA ARG A 243 16.88 -20.90 -4.42
C ARG A 243 17.88 -20.59 -5.53
N GLY A 244 18.04 -19.33 -5.91
CA GLY A 244 19.18 -18.85 -6.70
C GLY A 244 18.92 -18.49 -8.16
N PRO A 245 18.67 -19.45 -9.08
CA PRO A 245 18.72 -19.19 -10.52
C PRO A 245 17.61 -18.25 -11.02
N ASN A 246 16.54 -18.08 -10.24
CA ASN A 246 15.38 -17.28 -10.63
C ASN A 246 15.39 -15.88 -10.00
N VAL A 247 16.53 -15.43 -9.47
CA VAL A 247 16.69 -14.11 -8.86
C VAL A 247 17.69 -13.29 -9.66
N PHE A 248 17.32 -12.07 -10.01
CA PHE A 248 18.20 -11.13 -10.70
C PHE A 248 18.17 -9.76 -10.02
N VAL A 249 19.22 -8.96 -10.25
CA VAL A 249 19.31 -7.58 -9.79
C VAL A 249 19.33 -6.67 -11.01
N ALA A 250 18.44 -5.69 -11.03
CA ALA A 250 18.43 -4.64 -12.03
C ALA A 250 18.97 -3.35 -11.40
N VAL A 251 20.16 -2.93 -11.86
CA VAL A 251 20.79 -1.71 -11.38
C VAL A 251 20.36 -0.54 -12.26
N THR A 252 19.66 0.43 -11.68
CA THR A 252 19.12 1.61 -12.38
C THR A 252 20.02 2.83 -12.19
N HIS A 253 19.79 3.87 -13.01
CA HIS A 253 20.58 5.11 -13.03
C HIS A 253 22.07 4.89 -13.36
N SER A 254 22.39 3.94 -14.25
CA SER A 254 23.77 3.67 -14.69
C SER A 254 24.39 4.81 -15.50
N ASP A 255 23.59 5.79 -15.92
CA ASP A 255 24.03 7.01 -16.59
C ASP A 255 24.75 7.98 -15.64
N VAL A 256 24.56 7.83 -14.32
CA VAL A 256 25.15 8.71 -13.30
C VAL A 256 26.54 8.23 -12.85
N SER A 257 26.91 6.99 -13.15
CA SER A 257 28.27 6.49 -12.92
C SER A 257 29.16 6.85 -14.13
N GLU A 258 30.21 7.65 -13.92
CA GLU A 258 31.32 7.68 -14.88
C GLU A 258 31.97 6.28 -14.96
N PRO A 259 32.33 5.81 -16.17
CA PRO A 259 32.81 4.45 -16.41
C PRO A 259 34.15 4.12 -15.74
#